data_AF-A0A1C6JME8-F1
#
_entry.id   AF-A0A1C6JME8-F1
#
_cell.length_a   1.000
_cell.length_b   1.000
_cell.length_c   1.000
_cell.angle_alpha   90.00
_cell.angle_beta   90.00
_cell.angle_gamma   90.00
#
_symmetry.space_group_name_H-M   'P 1'
#
loop_
_entity.id
_entity.type
_entity.pdbx_description
1 polymer ?
#
loop_
_entity_poly.entity_id
_entity_poly.type
_entity_poly.pdbx_seq_one_letter_code
_entity_poly.pdbx_strand_id
1 'polypeptide(L)' 'MLQKRLLSLGYELPKWGADGEFGDETVEAVKSFQADNGLSPDGIVVINTWRKLLNL' A
#
# COMPACT_ATOMS: atom_id res chain seq x y z
N MET A 1 2.87 -9.50 4.14
CA MET A 1 1.79 -8.62 4.65
C MET A 1 1.87 -7.29 3.93
N LEU A 2 0.73 -6.69 3.60
CA LEU A 2 0.64 -5.47 2.79
C LEU A 2 1.51 -4.32 3.32
N GLN A 3 1.33 -3.94 4.58
CA GLN A 3 2.06 -2.83 5.21
C GLN A 3 3.58 -3.02 5.17
N LYS A 4 4.07 -4.23 5.45
CA LYS A 4 5.51 -4.55 5.35
C LYS A 4 6.04 -4.35 3.93
N ARG A 5 5.23 -4.67 2.91
CA ARG A 5 5.61 -4.47 1.51
C ARG A 5 5.65 -2.98 1.16
N LEU A 6 4.63 -2.22 1.57
CA LEU A 6 4.59 -0.76 1.42
C LEU A 6 5.83 -0.11 2.05
N LEU A 7 6.15 -0.46 3.31
CA LEU A 7 7.36 0.02 3.99
C LEU A 7 8.65 -0.33 3.22
N SER A 8 8.78 -1.58 2.73
CA SER A 8 9.98 -1.97 1.95
C SER A 8 10.10 -1.26 0.60
N LEU A 9 9.00 -0.72 0.08
CA LEU A 9 8.96 0.07 -1.14
C LEU A 9 9.12 1.58 -0.87
N GLY A 10 9.26 1.99 0.40
CA GLY A 10 9.47 3.38 0.80
C GLY A 10 8.20 4.16 1.11
N TYR A 11 7.03 3.52 1.18
CA TYR A 11 5.79 4.17 1.60
C TYR A 11 5.67 4.15 3.12
N GLU A 12 5.46 5.32 3.71
CA GLU A 12 5.48 5.50 5.16
C GLU A 12 4.16 5.10 5.83
N LEU A 13 4.27 4.58 7.05
CA LEU A 13 3.17 4.29 7.97
C LEU A 13 3.57 4.86 9.36
N PRO A 14 3.50 6.19 9.54
CA PRO A 14 4.18 6.88 10.62
C PRO A 14 3.54 6.69 12.01
N LYS A 15 2.30 6.20 12.10
CA LYS A 15 1.55 6.15 13.35
C LYS A 15 1.68 4.80 14.04
N TRP A 16 1.36 3.71 13.34
CA TRP A 16 1.36 2.36 13.90
C TRP A 16 2.27 1.38 13.15
N GLY A 17 2.76 1.76 11.97
CA GLY A 17 3.66 0.91 11.18
C GLY A 17 2.92 -0.30 10.59
N ALA A 18 3.59 -1.46 10.60
CA ALA A 18 3.00 -2.71 10.13
C ALA A 18 2.31 -3.48 11.27
N ASP A 19 1.24 -2.89 11.81
CA ASP A 19 0.46 -3.40 12.94
C ASP A 19 -0.55 -4.51 12.59
N GLY A 20 -0.82 -4.70 11.29
CA GLY A 20 -1.77 -5.68 10.78
C GLY A 20 -3.19 -5.12 10.55
N GLU A 21 -3.47 -3.89 10.96
CA GLU A 21 -4.78 -3.24 10.83
C GLU A 21 -4.84 -2.37 9.58
N PHE A 22 -5.88 -2.53 8.78
CA PHE A 22 -6.07 -1.73 7.57
C PHE A 22 -6.78 -0.41 7.92
N GLY A 23 -6.05 0.50 8.57
CA GLY A 23 -6.52 1.83 8.96
C GLY A 23 -6.12 2.95 7.97
N ASP A 24 -6.45 4.20 8.33
CA ASP A 24 -6.28 5.38 7.48
C ASP A 24 -4.86 5.53 6.90
N GLU A 25 -3.81 5.32 7.69
CA GLU A 25 -2.44 5.44 7.18
C GLU A 25 -2.10 4.37 6.13
N THR A 26 -2.67 3.16 6.28
CA THR A 26 -2.48 2.08 5.29
C THR A 26 -3.23 2.42 4.01
N VAL A 27 -4.44 2.98 4.12
CA VAL A 27 -5.22 3.49 2.97
C VAL A 27 -4.41 4.53 2.20
N GLU A 28 -3.88 5.54 2.88
CA GLU A 28 -3.11 6.61 2.23
C GLU A 28 -1.82 6.08 1.58
N ALA A 29 -1.09 5.19 2.25
CA ALA A 29 0.08 4.54 1.66
C ALA A 29 -0.27 3.69 0.41
N VAL A 30 -1.41 2.99 0.42
CA VAL A 30 -1.90 2.26 -0.76
C VAL A 30 -2.23 3.23 -1.90
N LYS A 31 -2.89 4.36 -1.62
CA LYS A 31 -3.20 5.36 -2.65
C LYS A 31 -1.95 5.95 -3.28
N SER A 32 -0.94 6.30 -2.48
CA SER A 32 0.36 6.76 -2.99
C SER A 32 1.02 5.69 -3.87
N PHE A 33 1.06 4.44 -3.41
CA PHE A 33 1.59 3.33 -4.20
C PHE A 33 0.85 3.15 -5.53
N GLN A 34 -0.48 3.20 -5.50
CA GLN A 34 -1.32 3.09 -6.69
C GLN A 34 -1.02 4.21 -7.69
N ALA A 35 -0.97 5.47 -7.23
CA ALA A 35 -0.66 6.62 -8.06
C ALA A 35 0.71 6.49 -8.75
N ASP A 36 1.74 6.12 -7.99
CA ASP A 36 3.11 5.96 -8.51
C ASP A 36 3.23 4.81 -9.53
N ASN A 37 2.33 3.83 -9.47
CA ASN A 37 2.32 2.65 -10.34
C ASN A 37 1.29 2.74 -11.48
N GLY A 38 0.67 3.90 -11.69
CA GLY A 38 -0.32 4.12 -12.75
C GLY A 38 -1.64 3.37 -12.55
N LEU A 39 -2.00 3.10 -11.30
CA LEU A 39 -3.28 2.52 -10.90
C LEU A 39 -4.24 3.61 -10.41
N SER A 40 -5.53 3.30 -10.34
CA SER A 40 -6.51 4.16 -9.65
C SER A 40 -6.15 4.28 -8.16
N PRO A 41 -5.92 5.48 -7.61
CA PRO A 41 -5.55 5.68 -6.20
C PRO A 41 -6.78 5.71 -5.29
N ASP A 42 -7.55 4.62 -5.29
CA ASP A 42 -8.77 4.47 -4.49
C ASP A 42 -8.52 3.92 -3.08
N GLY A 43 -7.29 3.46 -2.80
CA GLY A 43 -6.94 2.83 -1.52
C GLY A 43 -7.45 1.40 -1.40
N ILE A 44 -8.03 0.83 -2.45
CA ILE A 44 -8.58 -0.52 -2.47
C ILE A 44 -7.56 -1.50 -3.04
N VAL A 45 -7.21 -2.50 -2.24
CA VAL A 45 -6.21 -3.50 -2.63
C VAL A 45 -6.87 -4.67 -3.36
N VAL A 46 -6.99 -4.55 -4.69
CA VAL A 46 -7.44 -5.62 -5.59
C VAL A 46 -6.27 -6.33 -6.28
N ILE A 47 -6.56 -7.31 -7.14
CA ILE A 47 -5.55 -8.15 -7.81
C ILE A 47 -4.46 -7.33 -8.54
N ASN A 48 -4.82 -6.22 -9.19
CA ASN A 48 -3.84 -5.36 -9.89
C ASN A 48 -2.89 -4.67 -8.91
N THR A 49 -3.39 -4.20 -7.77
CA THR A 49 -2.57 -3.64 -6.69
C THR A 49 -1.61 -4.70 -6.15
N TRP A 50 -2.10 -5.93 -5.90
CA TRP A 50 -1.25 -7.04 -5.44
C TRP A 50 -0.18 -7.43 -6.45
N ARG A 51 -0.52 -7.51 -7.74
CA ARG A 51 0.44 -7.83 -8.80
C ARG A 51 1.57 -6.82 -8.86
N LYS A 52 1.25 -5.53 -8.81
CA LYS A 52 2.26 -4.46 -8.75
C LYS A 52 3.08 -4.53 -7.47
N LEU A 53 2.45 -4.75 -6.31
CA LEU A 53 3.17 -4.88 -5.04
C LEU A 53 4.17 -6.04 -5.09
N LEU A 54 3.79 -7.18 -5.66
CA LEU A 54 4.59 -8.40 -5.66
C LEU A 54 5.51 -8.56 -6.88
N ASN A 55 5.51 -7.60 -7.82
CA ASN A 55 6.17 -7.69 -9.12
C ASN A 55 5.77 -8.96 -9.91
N LEU A 56 4.47 -9.22 -10.06
CA LEU A 56 3.86 -10.39 -10.73
C LEU A 56 3.04 -10.04 -12.00
#